data_AF-A0A329K5P6-F1
#
_entry.id   AF-A0A329K5P6-F1
#
_cell.length_a   1.000
_cell.length_b   1.000
_cell.length_c   1.000
_cell.angle_alpha   90.00
_cell.angle_beta   90.00
_cell.angle_gamma   90.00
#
_symmetry.space_group_name_H-M   'P 1'
#
loop_
_entity.id
_entity.type
_entity.pdbx_description
1 polymer ?
#
loop_
_entity_poly.entity_id
_entity_poly.type
_entity_poly.pdbx_seq_one_letter_code
_entity_poly.pdbx_strand_id
1 'polypeptide(L)' 'MVWDSVAAAATGRRCWLLALVAAALGVGLMVLIGGNAAAGQSPQSVPIDAQSARVEALARQFPGGDEAPVIVVVSRT' A
#
# COMPACT_ATOMS: atom_id res chain seq x y z
N MET A 1 -17.82 37.50 -12.21
CA MET A 1 -16.67 37.99 -11.39
C MET A 1 -15.80 36.83 -10.92
N VAL A 2 -16.20 36.04 -9.90
CA VAL A 2 -15.39 34.87 -9.43
C VAL A 2 -15.16 33.83 -10.52
N TRP A 3 -16.17 33.59 -11.35
CA TRP A 3 -16.11 32.60 -12.44
C TRP A 3 -15.14 32.99 -13.56
N ASP A 4 -15.03 34.30 -13.85
CA ASP A 4 -14.10 34.83 -14.85
C ASP A 4 -12.64 34.69 -14.40
N SER A 5 -12.38 34.87 -13.10
CA SER A 5 -11.04 34.65 -12.51
C SER A 5 -10.63 33.18 -12.53
N VAL A 6 -11.57 32.25 -12.29
CA VAL A 6 -11.31 30.80 -12.39
C VAL A 6 -11.04 30.40 -13.84
N ALA A 7 -11.84 30.92 -14.79
CA ALA A 7 -11.63 30.68 -16.21
C ALA A 7 -10.27 31.22 -16.68
N ALA A 8 -9.88 32.42 -16.24
CA ALA A 8 -8.57 33.02 -16.54
C ALA A 8 -7.39 32.27 -15.88
N ALA A 9 -7.59 31.71 -14.67
CA ALA A 9 -6.59 30.88 -14.01
C ALA A 9 -6.40 29.53 -14.74
N ALA A 10 -7.46 28.95 -15.28
CA ALA A 10 -7.44 27.68 -16.00
C ALA A 10 -6.92 27.79 -17.45
N THR A 11 -7.17 28.91 -18.14
CA THR A 11 -6.76 29.11 -19.55
C THR A 11 -5.55 30.03 -19.73
N GLY A 12 -5.11 30.72 -18.68
CA GLY A 12 -3.97 31.63 -18.73
C GLY A 12 -2.60 30.96 -18.63
N ARG A 13 -1.55 31.75 -18.88
CA ARG A 13 -0.12 31.36 -18.80
C ARG A 13 0.32 30.80 -17.44
N ARG A 14 -0.53 30.91 -16.41
CA ARG A 14 -0.31 30.47 -15.03
C ARG A 14 -1.07 29.19 -14.67
N CYS A 15 -1.74 28.54 -15.64
CA CYS A 15 -2.48 27.29 -15.42
C CYS A 15 -1.63 26.18 -14.78
N TRP A 16 -0.32 26.16 -15.04
CA TRP A 16 0.60 25.22 -14.40
C TRP A 16 0.64 25.34 -12.87
N LEU A 17 0.31 26.51 -12.28
CA LEU A 17 0.21 26.65 -10.81
C LEU A 17 -0.90 25.78 -10.23
N LEU A 18 -2.04 25.63 -10.92
CA LEU A 18 -3.11 24.74 -10.46
C LEU A 18 -2.66 23.28 -10.47
N ALA A 19 -1.93 22.88 -11.51
CA ALA A 19 -1.31 21.56 -11.58
C ALA A 19 -0.29 21.35 -10.45
N LEU A 20 0.51 22.38 -10.14
CA LEU A 20 1.49 22.34 -9.05
C LEU A 20 0.80 22.21 -7.69
N VAL A 21 -0.28 22.96 -7.43
CA VAL A 21 -1.08 22.83 -6.21
C VAL A 21 -1.69 21.44 -6.10
N ALA A 22 -2.27 20.91 -7.18
CA ALA A 22 -2.84 19.57 -7.19
C ALA A 22 -1.77 18.48 -6.93
N ALA A 23 -0.60 18.62 -7.54
CA ALA A 23 0.53 17.72 -7.32
C ALA A 23 1.04 17.79 -5.87
N ALA A 24 1.20 18.99 -5.32
CA ALA A 24 1.61 19.19 -3.94
C ALA A 24 0.59 18.60 -2.95
N LEU A 25 -0.70 18.74 -3.24
CA LEU A 25 -1.77 18.14 -2.44
C LEU A 25 -1.71 16.60 -2.49
N GLY A 26 -1.52 16.03 -3.68
CA GLY A 26 -1.37 14.59 -3.86
C GLY A 26 -0.17 14.00 -3.12
N VAL A 27 1.00 14.65 -3.24
CA VAL A 27 2.21 14.26 -2.51
C VAL A 27 2.01 14.40 -1.01
N GLY A 28 1.43 15.52 -0.56
CA GLY A 28 1.14 15.75 0.86
C GLY A 28 0.23 14.68 1.45
N LEU A 29 -0.82 14.30 0.73
CA LEU A 29 -1.71 13.21 1.14
C LEU A 29 -0.99 11.87 1.17
N MET A 30 -0.18 11.53 0.16
CA MET A 30 0.62 10.29 0.16
C MET A 30 1.58 10.21 1.37
N VAL A 31 2.26 11.31 1.70
CA VAL A 31 3.16 11.36 2.86
C VAL A 31 2.37 11.25 4.16
N LEU A 32 1.25 11.95 4.29
CA LEU A 32 0.43 11.96 5.51
C LEU A 32 -0.24 10.61 5.79
N ILE A 33 -0.76 9.96 4.75
CA ILE A 33 -1.41 8.64 4.86
C ILE A 33 -0.36 7.54 5.13
N GLY A 34 0.88 7.74 4.67
CA GLY A 34 1.97 6.79 4.84
C GLY A 34 1.86 5.58 3.91
N GLY A 35 2.82 4.66 4.02
CA GLY A 35 2.84 3.44 3.22
C GLY A 35 1.68 2.51 3.57
N ASN A 36 0.89 2.10 2.57
CA ASN A 36 -0.13 1.06 2.75
C ASN A 36 0.56 -0.31 2.93
N ALA A 37 0.82 -0.73 4.17
CA ALA A 37 1.37 -2.05 4.48
C ALA A 37 0.52 -3.19 3.86
N ALA A 38 -0.78 -2.96 3.72
CA ALA A 38 -1.70 -3.93 3.12
C ALA A 38 -1.43 -4.19 1.63
N ALA A 39 -0.74 -3.30 0.90
CA ALA A 39 -0.41 -3.52 -0.50
C ALA A 39 0.58 -4.68 -0.72
N GLY A 40 1.39 -5.00 0.29
CA GLY A 40 2.32 -6.13 0.25
C GLY A 40 1.86 -7.35 1.06
N GLN A 41 0.71 -7.27 1.73
CA GLN A 41 0.21 -8.37 2.56
C GLN A 41 -0.59 -9.34 1.70
N SER A 42 -0.24 -10.63 1.77
CA SER A 42 -1.08 -11.68 1.21
C SER A 42 -2.47 -11.64 1.84
N PRO A 43 -3.55 -11.94 1.09
CA PRO A 43 -4.90 -11.99 1.63
C PRO A 43 -4.96 -12.88 2.87
N GLN A 44 -5.45 -12.35 3.99
CA GLN A 44 -5.64 -13.16 5.19
C GLN A 44 -6.81 -14.12 4.94
N SER A 45 -6.49 -15.41 4.78
CA SER A 45 -7.49 -16.44 4.48
C SER A 45 -8.40 -16.76 5.67
N VAL A 46 -8.05 -16.28 6.87
CA VAL A 46 -8.75 -16.61 8.11
C VAL A 46 -8.85 -15.38 9.01
N PRO A 47 -9.98 -15.18 9.71
CA PRO A 47 -10.10 -14.17 10.76
C PRO A 47 -9.02 -14.32 11.83
N ILE A 48 -8.52 -13.19 12.36
CA ILE A 48 -7.41 -13.16 13.33
C ILE A 48 -7.75 -13.83 14.67
N ASP A 49 -9.04 -13.96 14.99
CA ASP A 49 -9.58 -14.61 16.18
C ASP A 49 -9.82 -16.12 15.98
N ALA A 50 -9.64 -16.63 14.76
CA ALA A 50 -9.78 -18.05 14.46
C ALA A 50 -8.78 -18.90 15.26
N GLN A 51 -9.23 -20.07 15.71
CA GLN A 51 -8.37 -21.00 16.48
C GLN A 51 -7.11 -21.41 15.69
N SER A 52 -7.19 -21.48 14.36
CA SER A 52 -6.03 -21.74 13.49
C SER A 52 -4.98 -20.62 13.54
N ALA A 53 -5.37 -19.36 13.69
CA ALA A 53 -4.43 -18.24 13.84
C ALA A 53 -3.67 -18.31 15.18
N ARG A 54 -4.31 -18.85 16.23
CA ARG A 54 -3.65 -19.11 17.52
C ARG A 54 -2.66 -20.27 17.44
N VAL A 55 -2.97 -21.31 16.65
CA VAL A 55 -2.06 -22.44 16.41
C VAL A 55 -0.79 -21.97 15.69
N GLU A 56 -0.90 -21.09 14.70
CA GLU A 56 0.24 -20.47 14.01
C GLU A 56 1.14 -19.68 14.99
N ALA A 57 0.55 -18.92 15.91
CA ALA A 57 1.32 -18.20 16.95
C ALA A 57 2.03 -19.15 17.93
N LEU A 58 1.44 -20.33 18.21
CA LEU A 58 2.03 -21.36 19.05
C LEU A 58 3.13 -22.12 18.30
N ALA A 59 2.96 -22.36 17.00
CA ALA A 59 3.91 -23.08 16.14
C ALA A 59 5.28 -22.38 16.13
N ARG A 60 5.31 -21.03 16.09
CA ARG A 60 6.55 -20.24 16.15
C ARG A 60 7.36 -20.39 17.44
N GLN A 61 6.81 -21.01 18.48
CA GLN A 61 7.55 -21.27 19.73
C GLN A 61 8.40 -22.55 19.64
N PHE A 62 8.13 -23.40 18.65
CA PHE A 62 8.92 -24.60 18.40
C PHE A 62 10.13 -24.28 17.50
N PRO A 63 11.27 -24.96 17.67
CA PRO A 63 12.42 -24.78 16.78
C PRO A 63 12.05 -25.02 15.32
N GLY A 64 12.30 -24.05 14.44
CA GLY A 64 11.94 -24.11 13.02
C GLY A 64 10.46 -23.89 12.73
N GLY A 65 9.64 -23.54 13.72
CA GLY A 65 8.22 -23.23 13.54
C GLY A 65 7.93 -21.89 12.86
N ASP A 66 8.98 -21.10 12.62
CA ASP A 66 9.00 -19.88 11.83
C ASP A 66 9.58 -20.09 10.42
N GLU A 67 10.08 -21.29 10.09
CA GLU A 67 10.65 -21.60 8.78
C GLU A 67 9.59 -22.14 7.82
N ALA A 68 9.45 -21.50 6.66
CA ALA A 68 8.56 -21.99 5.59
C ALA A 68 9.23 -23.18 4.86
N PRO A 69 8.58 -24.36 4.77
CA PRO A 69 9.16 -25.50 4.08
C PRO A 69 9.30 -25.23 2.59
N VAL A 70 10.54 -25.31 2.07
CA VAL A 70 10.84 -25.12 0.65
C VAL A 70 11.17 -26.46 0.00
N ILE A 71 10.45 -26.80 -1.08
CA ILE A 71 10.76 -27.97 -1.91
C ILE A 71 11.49 -27.50 -3.16
N VAL A 72 12.71 -27.98 -3.36
CA VAL A 72 13.51 -27.70 -4.56
C VAL A 72 13.54 -28.92 -5.46
N VAL A 73 12.98 -28.80 -6.67
CA VAL A 73 13.03 -29.86 -7.68
C VAL A 73 14.16 -29.57 -8.66
N VAL A 74 15.16 -30.45 -8.70
CA VAL A 74 16.26 -30.36 -9.67
C VAL A 74 16.06 -31.45 -10.72
N SER A 75 15.89 -31.03 -11.98
CA SER A 75 15.87 -31.96 -13.12
C SER A 75 17.24 -31.97 -13.80
N ARG A 76 17.69 -33.17 -14.19
CA ARG A 76 18.85 -33.37 -15.07
C ARG A 76 18.34 -34.08 -16.31
N THR A 77 18.57 -33.49 -17.48
CA THR A 77 18.32 -34.11 -18.79
C THR A 77 19.18 -35.35 -18.98
#